data_AF-A0A238D0P0-F1
#
_entry.id   AF-A0A238D0P0-F1
#
_cell.length_a   1.000
_cell.length_b   1.000
_cell.length_c   1.000
_cell.angle_alpha   90.00
_cell.angle_beta   90.00
_cell.angle_gamma   90.00
#
_symmetry.space_group_name_H-M   'P 1'
#
loop_
_entity.id
_entity.type
_entity.pdbx_description
1 polymer ?
#
loop_
_entity_poly.entity_id
_entity_poly.type
_entity_poly.pdbx_seq_one_letter_code
_entity_poly.pdbx_strand_id
1 'polypeptide(L)'
;MPHADADSPLVVHMIDELPRDGAEMLLLDLMRHREPGFRYAVVCIIRGGPLEEEFARIGIPVIIFGRRGKLDVSLVLRLASWLRRNQAAIVHTHLFTADTYGRLGDRRT
;
A
#
# COMPACT_ATOMS: atom_id res chain seq x y z
N MET A 1 -3.59 7.26 23.06
CA MET A 1 -3.73 6.27 21.97
C MET A 1 -2.52 5.35 22.07
N PRO A 2 -2.68 4.07 22.44
CA PRO A 2 -1.54 3.16 22.53
C PRO A 2 -0.88 3.08 21.15
N HIS A 3 0.39 3.46 21.08
CA HIS A 3 1.19 3.28 19.87
C HIS A 3 1.48 1.78 19.74
N ALA A 4 1.39 1.24 18.53
CA ALA A 4 1.70 -0.17 18.30
C ALA A 4 3.13 -0.47 18.76
N ASP A 5 3.29 -1.53 19.53
CA ASP A 5 4.59 -1.97 20.04
C ASP A 5 5.43 -2.55 18.89
N ALA A 6 6.74 -2.69 19.09
CA ALA A 6 7.63 -3.25 18.07
C ALA A 6 7.22 -4.68 17.64
N ASP A 7 6.61 -5.44 18.56
CA ASP A 7 6.11 -6.80 18.36
C ASP A 7 4.68 -6.87 17.82
N SER A 8 4.00 -5.73 17.64
CA SER A 8 2.67 -5.70 17.05
C SER A 8 2.67 -6.27 15.62
N PRO A 9 1.67 -7.09 15.26
CA PRO A 9 1.57 -7.67 13.92
C PRO A 9 1.54 -6.58 12.85
N LEU A 10 2.30 -6.80 11.78
CA LEU A 10 2.39 -5.88 10.64
C LEU A 10 1.34 -6.21 9.58
N VAL A 11 0.52 -5.22 9.24
CA VAL A 11 -0.41 -5.22 8.12
C VAL A 11 0.20 -4.43 6.97
N VAL A 12 0.35 -5.07 5.82
CA VAL A 12 0.91 -4.46 4.61
C VAL A 12 -0.18 -4.24 3.59
N HIS A 13 -0.33 -3.01 3.11
CA HIS A 13 -1.17 -2.68 1.97
C HIS A 13 -0.31 -2.52 0.72
N MET A 14 -0.54 -3.36 -0.27
CA MET A 14 0.19 -3.35 -1.53
C MET A 14 -0.63 -2.69 -2.63
N ILE A 15 0.02 -1.81 -3.39
CA ILE A 15 -0.57 -1.04 -4.48
C ILE A 15 0.45 -0.85 -5.61
N ASP A 16 -0.01 -0.59 -6.84
CA ASP A 16 0.87 -0.30 -7.97
C ASP A 16 1.58 1.05 -7.84
N GLU A 17 0.82 2.11 -7.57
CA GLU A 17 1.28 3.49 -7.44
C GLU A 17 0.36 4.30 -6.53
N LEU A 18 0.78 5.51 -6.12
CA LEU A 18 0.01 6.38 -5.21
C LEU A 18 -0.36 7.73 -5.84
N PRO A 19 -1.07 7.76 -6.99
CA PRO A 19 -1.61 9.01 -7.52
C PRO A 19 -2.66 9.57 -6.57
N ARG A 20 -2.99 10.85 -6.74
CA ARG A 20 -4.06 11.52 -5.99
C ARG A 20 -5.41 11.24 -6.65
N ASP A 21 -5.80 9.97 -6.66
CA ASP A 21 -7.04 9.47 -7.25
C ASP A 21 -7.95 8.81 -6.21
N GLY A 22 -9.15 8.41 -6.63
CA GLY A 22 -10.23 8.08 -5.71
C GLY A 22 -9.94 6.90 -4.78
N ALA A 23 -9.30 5.86 -5.29
CA ALA A 23 -9.11 4.62 -4.53
C ALA A 23 -7.94 4.72 -3.54
N GLU A 24 -6.90 5.47 -3.92
CA GLU A 24 -5.74 5.76 -3.11
C GLU A 24 -6.10 6.72 -1.97
N MET A 25 -7.01 7.67 -2.24
CA MET A 25 -7.62 8.51 -1.21
C MET A 25 -8.45 7.68 -0.22
N LEU A 26 -9.17 6.66 -0.68
CA LEU A 26 -9.87 5.73 0.22
C LEU A 26 -8.87 4.95 1.08
N LEU A 27 -7.77 4.44 0.51
CA LEU A 27 -6.72 3.78 1.29
C LEU A 27 -6.13 4.71 2.35
N LEU A 28 -5.86 5.97 2.00
CA LEU A 28 -5.39 6.96 2.95
C LEU A 28 -6.40 7.19 4.08
N ASP A 29 -7.70 7.23 3.76
CA ASP A 29 -8.75 7.43 4.76
C ASP A 29 -8.93 6.21 5.68
N LEU A 30 -8.84 5.00 5.13
CA LEU A 30 -8.78 3.76 5.90
C LEU A 30 -7.59 3.77 6.86
N MET A 31 -6.44 4.26 6.40
CA MET A 31 -5.23 4.34 7.22
C MET A 31 -5.29 5.42 8.30
N ARG A 32 -6.09 6.48 8.12
CA ARG A 32 -6.36 7.47 9.17
C ARG A 32 -7.19 6.88 10.31
N HIS A 33 -8.09 5.95 9.99
CA HIS A 33 -8.99 5.28 10.94
C HIS A 33 -8.55 3.85 11.23
N ARG A 34 -7.26 3.56 11.08
CA ARG A 34 -6.69 2.22 11.28
C ARG A 34 -6.88 1.73 12.73
N GLU A 35 -6.98 0.42 12.88
CA GLU A 35 -7.09 -0.22 14.18
C GLU A 35 -5.81 -0.04 15.02
N PRO A 36 -5.92 0.44 16.27
CA PRO A 36 -4.79 0.47 17.19
C PRO A 36 -4.26 -0.94 17.49
N GLY A 37 -2.97 -1.05 17.81
CA GLY A 37 -2.33 -2.34 18.16
C GLY A 37 -1.74 -3.12 16.98
N PHE A 38 -1.93 -2.63 15.75
CA PHE A 38 -1.24 -3.12 14.55
C PHE A 38 -0.21 -2.11 14.05
N ARG A 39 0.86 -2.62 13.43
CA ARG A 39 1.77 -1.80 12.63
C ARG A 39 1.27 -1.81 11.18
N TYR A 40 1.48 -0.70 10.47
CA TYR A 40 1.03 -0.57 9.09
C TYR A 40 2.17 -0.14 8.17
N ALA A 41 2.16 -0.65 6.96
CA ALA A 41 3.05 -0.20 5.89
C ALA A 41 2.31 -0.23 4.55
N VAL A 42 2.63 0.73 3.68
CA VAL A 42 2.16 0.74 2.29
C VAL A 42 3.33 0.36 1.39
N VAL A 43 3.11 -0.55 0.46
CA VAL A 43 4.11 -1.01 -0.50
C VAL A 43 3.65 -0.65 -1.91
N CYS A 44 4.43 0.17 -2.60
CA CYS A 44 4.25 0.52 -3.99
C CYS A 44 5.10 -0.39 -4.89
N ILE A 45 4.45 -1.11 -5.81
CA ILE A 45 5.09 -2.06 -6.70
C ILE A 45 5.83 -1.37 -7.85
N ILE A 46 5.20 -0.37 -8.48
CA ILE A 46 5.72 0.27 -9.70
C ILE A 46 6.48 1.54 -9.35
N ARG A 47 5.84 2.48 -8.65
CA ARG A 47 6.42 3.76 -8.25
C ARG A 47 5.59 4.39 -7.13
N GLY A 48 6.13 5.39 -6.45
CA GLY A 48 5.37 6.16 -5.47
C GLY A 48 4.41 7.16 -6.11
N GLY A 49 4.12 8.26 -5.43
CA GLY A 49 3.25 9.31 -5.90
C GLY A 49 2.95 10.39 -4.86
N PRO A 50 2.13 11.39 -5.19
CA PRO A 50 1.88 12.55 -4.34
C PRO A 50 1.39 12.21 -2.93
N LEU A 51 0.67 11.08 -2.76
CA LEU A 51 0.13 10.69 -1.45
C LEU A 51 1.18 10.15 -0.46
N GLU A 52 2.43 9.96 -0.88
CA GLU A 52 3.52 9.54 0.03
C GLU A 52 3.65 10.46 1.25
N GLU A 53 3.54 11.78 1.04
CA GLU A 53 3.64 12.77 2.11
C GLU A 53 2.45 12.68 3.09
N GLU A 54 1.26 12.37 2.59
CA GLU A 54 0.06 12.13 3.40
C GLU A 54 0.22 10.89 4.29
N PHE A 55 0.75 9.79 3.75
CA PHE A 55 1.04 8.59 4.53
C PHE A 55 2.13 8.84 5.58
N ALA A 56 3.19 9.56 5.20
CA ALA A 56 4.25 9.94 6.13
C ALA A 56 3.71 10.80 7.29
N ARG A 57 2.82 11.77 7.00
CA ARG A 57 2.17 12.62 8.01
C ARG A 57 1.35 11.85 9.03
N ILE A 58 0.77 10.71 8.66
CA ILE A 58 0.01 9.84 9.59
C ILE A 58 0.87 8.74 10.21
N GLY A 59 2.18 8.78 9.99
CA GLY A 59 3.17 7.87 10.56
C GLY A 59 3.22 6.49 9.89
N ILE A 60 2.78 6.38 8.63
CA ILE A 60 2.78 5.12 7.89
C ILE A 60 3.87 5.16 6.81
N PRO A 61 4.85 4.26 6.86
CA PRO A 61 5.89 4.21 5.85
C PRO A 61 5.35 3.73 4.50
N VAL A 62 5.81 4.37 3.43
CA VAL A 62 5.63 3.92 2.06
C VAL A 62 6.94 3.33 1.55
N ILE A 63 6.90 2.09 1.05
CA ILE A 63 8.06 1.36 0.53
C ILE A 63 7.87 1.18 -0.98
N ILE A 64 8.80 1.69 -1.77
CA ILE A 64 8.73 1.62 -3.23
C ILE A 64 9.73 0.56 -3.74
N PHE A 65 9.23 -0.47 -4.43
CA PHE A 65 10.09 -1.53 -4.96
C PHE A 65 10.62 -1.27 -6.37
N GLY A 66 9.83 -0.59 -7.21
CA GLY A 66 10.20 -0.23 -8.58
C GLY A 66 10.27 -1.43 -9.52
N ARG A 67 9.12 -1.94 -9.98
CA ARG A 67 9.03 -3.06 -10.93
C ARG A 67 9.79 -2.77 -12.22
N ARG A 68 10.70 -3.67 -12.61
CA ARG A 68 11.50 -3.58 -13.84
C ARG A 68 10.90 -4.46 -14.94
N GLY A 69 10.03 -3.87 -15.75
CA GLY A 69 9.39 -4.56 -16.88
C GLY A 69 8.19 -5.43 -16.50
N LYS A 70 7.62 -6.12 -17.49
CA LYS A 70 6.36 -6.89 -17.33
C LYS A 70 6.52 -8.19 -16.53
N LEU A 71 7.70 -8.81 -16.59
CA LEU A 71 8.00 -10.10 -15.95
C LEU A 71 9.21 -9.94 -15.03
N ASP A 72 9.05 -9.20 -13.94
CA ASP A 72 10.10 -8.99 -12.94
C ASP A 72 10.06 -10.07 -11.86
N VAL A 73 10.71 -11.20 -12.10
CA VAL A 73 10.84 -12.28 -11.09
C VAL A 73 11.66 -11.82 -9.88
N SER A 74 12.62 -10.91 -10.09
CA SER A 74 13.47 -10.38 -9.01
C SER A 74 12.65 -9.56 -8.01
N LEU A 75 11.62 -8.84 -8.47
CA LEU A 75 10.68 -8.12 -7.63
C LEU A 75 9.96 -9.07 -6.67
N VAL A 76 9.45 -10.20 -7.17
CA VAL A 76 8.73 -11.18 -6.34
C VAL A 76 9.64 -11.68 -5.22
N LEU A 77 10.89 -12.01 -5.53
CA LEU A 77 11.87 -12.48 -4.54
C LEU A 77 12.22 -11.38 -3.52
N ARG A 78 12.46 -10.14 -3.98
CA ARG A 78 12.74 -8.99 -3.11
C ARG A 78 11.58 -8.69 -2.18
N LEU A 79 10.36 -8.72 -2.70
CA LEU A 79 9.13 -8.50 -1.96
C LEU A 79 8.93 -9.60 -0.91
N ALA A 80 9.01 -10.87 -1.31
CA ALA A 80 8.90 -11.99 -0.38
C ALA A 80 9.96 -11.93 0.73
N SER A 81 11.21 -11.57 0.39
CA SER A 81 12.28 -11.35 1.36
C SER A 81 11.96 -10.21 2.33
N TRP A 82 11.40 -9.10 1.84
CA TRP A 82 11.04 -7.97 2.69
C TRP A 82 9.86 -8.30 3.62
N LEU A 83 8.82 -8.95 3.10
CA LEU A 83 7.66 -9.37 3.90
C LEU A 83 8.08 -10.32 5.03
N ARG A 84 8.96 -11.30 4.73
CA ARG A 84 9.51 -12.21 5.74
C ARG A 84 10.38 -11.47 6.76
N ARG A 85 11.28 -10.59 6.32
CA ARG A 85 12.15 -9.83 7.24
C ARG A 85 11.37 -8.92 8.18
N ASN A 86 10.24 -8.38 7.73
CA ASN A 86 9.40 -7.50 8.52
C ASN A 86 8.27 -8.24 9.28
N GLN A 87 8.24 -9.57 9.19
CA GLN A 87 7.22 -10.41 9.83
C GLN A 87 5.80 -9.92 9.52
N ALA A 88 5.53 -9.66 8.23
CA ALA A 88 4.20 -9.26 7.78
C ALA A 88 3.18 -10.36 8.12
N ALA A 89 2.22 -10.04 8.98
CA ALA A 89 1.17 -10.96 9.39
C ALA A 89 0.03 -11.01 8.36
N ILE A 90 -0.29 -9.86 7.77
CA ILE A 90 -1.37 -9.70 6.80
C ILE A 90 -0.87 -8.88 5.62
N VAL A 91 -1.20 -9.31 4.40
CA VAL A 91 -0.91 -8.59 3.17
C VAL A 91 -2.21 -8.39 2.39
N HIS A 92 -2.63 -7.14 2.25
CA HIS A 92 -3.78 -6.73 1.45
C HIS A 92 -3.30 -6.20 0.11
N THR A 93 -3.64 -6.88 -0.98
CA THR A 93 -3.30 -6.45 -2.35
C THR A 93 -4.46 -5.70 -2.97
N HIS A 94 -4.22 -4.47 -3.38
CA HIS A 94 -5.23 -3.63 -4.03
C HIS A 94 -4.97 -3.55 -5.53
N LEU A 95 -5.96 -3.94 -6.33
CA LEU A 95 -5.90 -3.87 -7.79
C LEU A 95 -6.71 -2.68 -8.31
N PHE A 96 -6.38 -1.48 -7.84
CA PHE A 96 -7.18 -0.27 -8.08
C PHE A 96 -7.23 0.18 -9.53
N THR A 97 -6.35 -0.30 -10.39
CA THR A 97 -6.50 -0.12 -11.84
C THR A 97 -7.87 -0.62 -12.31
N ALA A 98 -8.32 -1.80 -11.86
CA ALA A 98 -9.63 -2.32 -12.22
C ALA A 98 -10.77 -1.42 -11.67
N ASP A 99 -10.65 -0.92 -10.44
CA ASP A 99 -11.66 -0.06 -9.82
C ASP A 99 -11.74 1.32 -10.49
N THR A 100 -10.60 1.88 -10.86
CA THR A 100 -10.50 3.16 -11.58
C THR A 100 -11.05 3.02 -13.00
N TYR A 101 -10.72 1.96 -13.74
CA TYR A 101 -11.31 1.69 -15.05
C TYR A 101 -12.80 1.38 -14.96
N GLY A 102 -13.26 0.68 -13.92
CA GLY A 102 -14.67 0.44 -13.67
C GLY A 102 -15.44 1.75 -13.47
N ARG A 103 -14.92 2.66 -12.63
CA ARG A 103 -15.54 3.96 -12.38
C ARG A 103 -15.50 4.89 -13.60
N LEU A 104 -14.44 4.83 -14.40
CA LEU A 104 -14.34 5.62 -15.63
C LEU A 104 -15.19 5.04 -16.77
N GLY A 105 -15.31 3.71 -16.82
CA GLY A 105 -16.08 2.96 -17.82
C GLY A 105 -17.59 2.89 -17.54
N ASP A 106 -18.02 3.02 -16.29
CA ASP A 106 -19.44 3.10 -15.89
C ASP A 106 -20.02 4.52 -16.02
N ARG A 107 -19.34 5.43 -16.73
CA ARG A 107 -19.96 6.68 -17.20
C ARG A 107 -21.02 6.36 -18.24
N ARG A 108 -22.21 5.99 -17.79
CA ARG A 108 -23.44 6.08 -18.59
C ARG A 108 -23.69 7.55 -18.91
N THR A 109 -23.49 7.90 -20.17
CA THR A 109 -24.15 9.05 -20.84
C THR A 109 -25.66 8.93 -20.79
#